data_AF-A0A2E1HPD7-F1
#
_entry.id   AF-A0A2E1HPD7-F1
#
_cell.length_a   1.000
_cell.length_b   1.000
_cell.length_c   1.000
_cell.angle_alpha   90.00
_cell.angle_beta   90.00
_cell.angle_gamma   90.00
#
_symmetry.space_group_name_H-M   'P 1'
#
loop_
_entity.id
_entity.type
_entity.pdbx_description
1 polymer ?
#
loop_
_entity_poly.entity_id
_entity_poly.type
_entity_poly.pdbx_seq_one_letter_code
_entity_poly.pdbx_strand_id
1 'polypeptide(L)'
;MKKLHEFIDLKQFLLIIAITLASVSSFAQSQEYSSIEEVKKLNFELFEEIGFDENQMNHVCRAIYSMQKRASYLAESGASPNKEKLDLQFKSLMLRALSEEDFKKFESIKHKLK
;
A
#
# COMPACT_ATOMS: atom_id res chain seq x y z
N MET A 1 28.32 -34.81 26.76
CA MET A 1 28.21 -33.56 25.97
C MET A 1 27.74 -33.93 24.57
N LYS A 2 26.44 -33.72 24.27
CA LYS A 2 25.84 -34.06 22.97
C LYS A 2 26.27 -33.02 21.94
N LYS A 3 26.96 -33.44 20.87
CA LYS A 3 27.23 -32.62 19.69
C LYS A 3 25.93 -32.52 18.88
N LEU A 4 25.23 -31.41 19.02
CA LEU A 4 24.04 -31.08 18.25
C LEU A 4 24.48 -30.32 16.99
N HIS A 5 24.83 -31.04 15.93
CA HIS A 5 24.88 -30.49 14.58
C HIS A 5 24.76 -31.63 13.59
N GLU A 6 23.52 -32.06 13.37
CA GLU A 6 23.19 -32.77 12.14
C GLU A 6 23.16 -31.75 11.01
N PHE A 7 23.94 -32.05 9.98
CA PHE A 7 24.18 -31.23 8.81
C PHE A 7 22.89 -31.13 7.99
N ILE A 8 22.36 -29.92 7.85
CA ILE A 8 21.40 -29.63 6.79
C ILE A 8 22.13 -29.86 5.46
N ASP A 9 21.65 -30.79 4.64
CA ASP A 9 22.22 -31.06 3.31
C ASP A 9 22.19 -29.76 2.50
N LEU A 10 23.26 -29.46 1.76
CA LEU A 10 23.37 -28.27 0.90
C LEU A 10 22.14 -28.11 -0.02
N LYS A 11 21.54 -29.22 -0.48
CA LYS A 11 20.31 -29.19 -1.27
C LYS A 11 19.10 -28.72 -0.46
N GLN A 12 18.99 -29.13 0.80
CA GLN A 12 17.92 -28.69 1.70
C GLN A 12 18.10 -27.22 2.09
N PHE A 13 19.34 -26.79 2.32
CA PHE A 13 19.65 -25.38 2.57
C PHE A 13 19.30 -24.49 1.36
N LEU A 14 19.64 -24.92 0.15
CA LEU A 14 19.28 -24.22 -1.08
C LEU A 14 17.77 -24.20 -1.33
N LEU A 15 17.06 -25.29 -0.98
CA LEU A 15 15.60 -25.35 -1.07
C LEU A 15 14.93 -24.39 -0.08
N ILE A 16 15.44 -24.32 1.15
CA ILE A 16 14.97 -23.37 2.17
C ILE A 16 15.20 -21.94 1.68
N ILE A 17 16.40 -21.63 1.15
CA ILE A 17 16.71 -20.33 0.55
C ILE A 17 15.74 -20.01 -0.58
N ALA A 18 15.51 -20.93 -1.51
CA ALA A 18 14.60 -20.72 -2.64
C ALA A 18 13.15 -20.46 -2.20
N ILE A 19 12.66 -21.18 -1.18
CA ILE A 19 11.32 -20.96 -0.61
C ILE A 19 11.24 -19.61 0.10
N THR A 20 12.26 -19.22 0.85
CA THR A 20 12.32 -17.87 1.44
C THR A 20 12.40 -16.78 0.38
N LEU A 21 13.21 -16.93 -0.68
CA LEU A 21 13.35 -15.93 -1.74
C LEU A 21 12.05 -15.76 -2.54
N ALA A 22 11.36 -16.86 -2.84
CA ALA A 22 10.07 -16.86 -3.52
C ALA A 22 8.95 -16.22 -2.68
N SER A 23 9.06 -16.28 -1.34
CA SER A 23 8.11 -15.61 -0.44
C SER A 23 8.45 -14.14 -0.16
N VAL A 24 9.72 -13.71 -0.31
CA VAL A 24 10.08 -12.28 -0.24
C VAL A 24 9.78 -11.56 -1.56
N SER A 25 9.81 -12.24 -2.71
CA SER A 25 9.54 -11.61 -4.02
C SER A 25 8.09 -11.17 -4.21
N SER A 26 7.14 -11.72 -3.45
CA SER A 26 5.73 -11.33 -3.51
C SER A 26 5.38 -10.12 -2.63
N PHE A 27 6.31 -9.65 -1.80
CA PHE A 27 6.04 -8.59 -0.81
C PHE A 27 6.60 -7.21 -1.20
N ALA A 28 7.23 -7.09 -2.37
CA ALA A 28 7.91 -5.87 -2.79
C ALA A 28 7.37 -5.25 -4.09
N GLN A 29 6.30 -5.80 -4.66
CA GLN A 29 5.57 -5.09 -5.70
C GLN A 29 4.46 -4.30 -4.98
N SER A 30 4.78 -3.08 -4.55
CA SER A 30 3.77 -2.05 -4.43
C SER A 30 3.05 -2.03 -5.78
N GLN A 31 1.85 -2.60 -5.88
CA GLN A 31 1.08 -2.50 -7.11
C GLN A 31 0.82 -1.00 -7.30
N GLU A 32 1.58 -0.41 -8.22
CA GLU A 32 1.31 0.93 -8.67
C GLU A 32 0.02 0.87 -9.47
N TYR A 33 -0.98 1.62 -9.03
CA TYR A 33 -2.20 1.77 -9.79
C TYR A 33 -1.84 2.42 -11.14
N SER A 34 -2.35 1.86 -12.21
CA SER A 34 -2.19 2.37 -13.57
C SER A 34 -3.05 3.62 -13.81
N SER A 35 -4.19 3.75 -13.12
CA SER A 35 -5.15 4.83 -13.30
C SER A 35 -6.00 5.10 -12.05
N ILE A 36 -6.68 6.25 -12.02
CA ILE A 36 -7.66 6.59 -10.98
C ILE A 36 -8.85 5.61 -11.01
N GLU A 37 -9.33 5.25 -12.21
CA GLU A 37 -10.39 4.27 -12.41
C GLU A 37 -10.02 2.89 -11.85
N GLU A 38 -8.75 2.50 -11.93
CA GLU A 38 -8.29 1.25 -11.32
C GLU A 38 -8.35 1.31 -9.79
N VAL A 39 -7.89 2.42 -9.16
CA VAL A 39 -8.05 2.62 -7.70
C VAL A 39 -9.50 2.44 -7.31
N LYS A 40 -10.41 3.07 -8.07
CA LYS A 40 -11.83 3.00 -7.82
C LYS A 40 -12.36 1.59 -7.97
N LYS A 41 -12.08 0.92 -9.08
CA LYS A 41 -12.56 -0.44 -9.37
C LYS A 41 -12.10 -1.44 -8.29
N LEU A 42 -10.85 -1.34 -7.85
CA LEU A 42 -10.29 -2.27 -6.86
C LEU A 42 -10.85 -2.05 -5.46
N ASN A 43 -11.23 -0.82 -5.12
CA ASN A 43 -11.61 -0.41 -3.78
C ASN A 43 -13.09 -0.01 -3.65
N PHE A 44 -13.90 -0.18 -4.70
CA PHE A 44 -15.29 0.27 -4.76
C PHE A 44 -16.13 -0.25 -3.60
N GLU A 45 -16.12 -1.57 -3.37
CA GLU A 45 -16.87 -2.22 -2.28
C GLU A 45 -16.47 -1.70 -0.90
N LEU A 46 -15.17 -1.41 -0.68
CA LEU A 46 -14.68 -0.85 0.58
C LEU A 46 -15.18 0.57 0.80
N PHE A 47 -15.24 1.38 -0.27
CA PHE A 47 -15.77 2.74 -0.18
C PHE A 47 -17.29 2.75 0.01
N GLU A 48 -18.02 1.83 -0.62
CA GLU A 48 -19.45 1.64 -0.36
C GLU A 48 -19.70 1.20 1.09
N GLU A 49 -18.89 0.29 1.65
CA GLU A 49 -19.01 -0.20 3.04
C GLU A 49 -18.95 0.94 4.06
N ILE A 50 -18.11 1.96 3.82
CA ILE A 50 -18.00 3.13 4.69
C ILE A 50 -18.98 4.26 4.33
N GLY A 51 -19.87 4.03 3.36
CA GLY A 51 -20.94 4.94 2.97
C GLY A 51 -20.49 6.15 2.14
N PHE A 52 -19.39 6.04 1.39
CA PHE A 52 -18.97 7.12 0.51
C PHE A 52 -19.88 7.23 -0.71
N ASP A 53 -20.26 8.45 -1.05
CA ASP A 53 -20.93 8.72 -2.32
C ASP A 53 -19.94 8.77 -3.50
N GLU A 54 -20.48 8.79 -4.71
CA GLU A 54 -19.73 8.82 -5.97
C GLU A 54 -18.70 9.98 -6.03
N ASN A 55 -19.04 11.16 -5.51
CA ASN A 55 -18.13 12.32 -5.52
C ASN A 55 -16.99 12.11 -4.52
N GLN A 56 -17.30 11.63 -3.33
CA GLN A 56 -16.32 11.28 -2.30
C GLN A 56 -15.36 10.20 -2.82
N MET A 57 -15.89 9.12 -3.41
CA MET A 57 -15.08 8.05 -4.00
C MET A 57 -14.14 8.59 -5.08
N ASN A 58 -14.65 9.38 -6.02
CA ASN A 58 -13.85 9.96 -7.10
C ASN A 58 -12.73 10.84 -6.56
N HIS A 59 -13.00 11.61 -5.51
CA HIS A 59 -12.00 12.46 -4.87
C HIS A 59 -10.93 11.65 -4.11
N VAL A 60 -11.34 10.64 -3.35
CA VAL A 60 -10.43 9.76 -2.61
C VAL A 60 -9.54 8.98 -3.56
N CYS A 61 -10.07 8.45 -4.65
CA CYS A 61 -9.29 7.74 -5.67
C CYS A 61 -8.22 8.65 -6.29
N ARG A 62 -8.57 9.91 -6.59
CA ARG A 62 -7.61 10.91 -7.07
C ARG A 62 -6.51 11.19 -6.05
N ALA A 63 -6.85 11.31 -4.78
CA ALA A 63 -5.88 11.56 -3.72
C ALA A 63 -4.91 10.38 -3.55
N ILE A 64 -5.43 9.14 -3.52
CA ILE A 64 -4.61 7.92 -3.44
C ILE A 64 -3.66 7.82 -4.63
N TYR A 65 -4.19 7.93 -5.85
CA TYR A 65 -3.40 7.84 -7.08
C TYR A 65 -2.31 8.91 -7.13
N SER A 66 -2.65 10.16 -6.81
CA SER A 66 -1.70 11.27 -6.79
C SER A 66 -0.57 11.05 -5.78
N MET A 67 -0.87 10.48 -4.61
CA MET A 67 0.14 10.25 -3.58
C MET A 67 1.06 9.09 -3.91
N GLN A 68 0.51 8.02 -4.48
CA GLN A 68 1.31 6.90 -4.98
C GLN A 68 2.27 7.38 -6.07
N LYS A 69 1.78 8.07 -7.11
CA LYS A 69 2.62 8.61 -8.19
C LYS A 69 3.72 9.53 -7.67
N ARG A 70 3.41 10.35 -6.66
CA ARG A 70 4.39 11.21 -6.01
C ARG A 70 5.44 10.39 -5.24
N ALA A 71 5.04 9.34 -4.54
CA ALA A 71 5.97 8.46 -3.84
C ALA A 71 6.87 7.71 -4.84
N SER A 72 6.32 7.19 -5.93
CA SER A 72 7.07 6.56 -7.02
C SER A 72 8.10 7.51 -7.62
N TYR A 73 7.68 8.73 -7.99
CA TYR A 73 8.60 9.74 -8.53
C TYR A 73 9.74 10.10 -7.57
N LEU A 74 9.45 10.22 -6.28
CA LEU A 74 10.48 10.49 -5.27
C LEU A 74 11.49 9.34 -5.18
N ALA A 75 11.00 8.10 -5.15
CA ALA A 75 11.83 6.90 -5.15
C ALA A 75 12.72 6.83 -6.41
N GLU A 76 12.16 7.08 -7.59
CA GLU A 76 12.89 7.13 -8.87
C GLU A 76 13.96 8.23 -8.91
N SER A 77 13.66 9.39 -8.32
CA SER A 77 14.58 10.53 -8.26
C SER A 77 15.73 10.37 -7.24
N GLY A 78 15.76 9.26 -6.49
CA GLY A 78 16.72 9.03 -5.41
C GLY A 78 16.47 9.90 -4.16
N ALA A 79 15.35 10.62 -4.11
CA ALA A 79 14.96 11.43 -2.97
C ALA A 79 14.21 10.59 -1.95
N SER A 80 14.65 10.60 -0.69
CA SER A 80 13.89 9.93 0.37
C SER A 80 12.59 10.70 0.66
N PRO A 81 11.42 10.06 0.56
CA PRO A 81 10.16 10.71 0.88
C PRO A 81 10.09 11.06 2.38
N ASN A 82 9.87 12.34 2.70
CA ASN A 82 9.48 12.74 4.06
C ASN A 82 8.04 12.27 4.30
N LYS A 83 7.91 11.15 5.01
CA LYS A 83 6.62 10.50 5.31
C LYS A 83 5.62 11.44 5.98
N GLU A 84 6.04 12.18 7.01
CA GLU A 84 5.15 13.11 7.72
C GLU A 84 4.61 14.20 6.78
N LYS A 85 5.47 14.74 5.91
CA LYS A 85 5.07 15.72 4.91
C LYS A 85 4.09 15.14 3.87
N LEU A 86 4.26 13.87 3.47
CA LEU A 86 3.34 13.20 2.55
C LEU A 86 2.01 12.88 3.22
N ASP A 87 2.02 12.44 4.48
CA ASP A 87 0.82 12.15 5.26
C ASP A 87 -0.01 13.43 5.48
N LEU A 88 0.64 14.55 5.80
CA LEU A 88 -0.04 15.85 5.91
C LEU A 88 -0.64 16.33 4.58
N GLN A 89 0.08 16.15 3.47
CA GLN A 89 -0.45 16.48 2.13
C GLN A 89 -1.64 15.60 1.77
N PHE A 90 -1.54 14.30 2.05
CA PHE A 90 -2.63 13.36 1.80
C PHE A 90 -3.87 13.72 2.62
N LYS A 91 -3.71 13.96 3.94
CA LYS A 91 -4.81 14.41 4.79
C LYS A 91 -5.43 15.71 4.27
N SER A 92 -4.61 16.69 3.88
CA SER A 92 -5.09 17.95 3.31
C SER A 92 -5.88 17.75 2.01
N LEU A 93 -5.47 16.83 1.14
CA LEU A 93 -6.22 16.50 -0.06
C LEU A 93 -7.57 15.87 0.28
N MET A 94 -7.58 14.89 1.19
CA MET A 94 -8.80 14.16 1.58
C MET A 94 -9.86 15.10 2.17
N LEU A 95 -9.45 16.01 3.07
CA LEU A 95 -10.35 16.96 3.74
C LEU A 95 -10.92 18.06 2.83
N ARG A 96 -10.56 18.11 1.54
CA ARG A 96 -11.23 18.99 0.57
C ARG A 96 -12.62 18.49 0.16
N ALA A 97 -12.87 17.19 0.28
CA ALA A 97 -14.16 16.58 -0.07
C ALA A 97 -14.74 15.72 1.06
N LEU A 98 -13.95 15.39 2.08
CA LEU A 98 -14.39 14.63 3.25
C LEU A 98 -14.49 15.53 4.47
N SER A 99 -15.46 15.24 5.33
CA SER A 99 -15.45 15.70 6.71
C SER A 99 -14.31 15.02 7.49
N GLU A 100 -13.93 15.56 8.66
CA GLU A 100 -12.99 14.87 9.56
C GLU A 100 -13.55 13.51 10.03
N GLU A 101 -14.88 13.35 10.11
CA GLU A 101 -15.50 12.06 10.44
C GLU A 101 -15.33 11.05 9.31
N ASP A 102 -15.60 11.47 8.07
CA ASP A 102 -15.46 10.61 6.89
C ASP A 102 -14.00 10.27 6.61
N PHE A 103 -13.08 11.19 6.89
CA PHE A 103 -11.65 10.89 6.85
C PHE A 103 -11.27 9.81 7.86
N LYS A 104 -11.80 9.84 9.09
CA LYS A 104 -11.58 8.77 10.08
C LYS A 104 -12.16 7.43 9.62
N LYS A 105 -13.33 7.42 8.98
CA LYS A 105 -13.91 6.21 8.37
C LYS A 105 -12.96 5.63 7.32
N PHE A 106 -12.43 6.48 6.43
CA PHE A 106 -11.40 6.07 5.49
C PHE A 106 -10.14 5.51 6.18
N GLU A 107 -9.61 6.18 7.20
CA GLU A 107 -8.42 5.71 7.92
C GLU A 107 -8.62 4.32 8.53
N SER A 108 -9.85 4.02 8.98
CA SER A 108 -10.21 2.70 9.52
C SER A 108 -10.12 1.57 8.48
N ILE A 109 -10.30 1.86 7.19
CA ILE A 109 -10.23 0.87 6.09
C ILE A 109 -8.94 0.93 5.27
N LYS A 110 -8.05 1.92 5.50
CA LYS A 110 -6.84 2.15 4.69
C LYS A 110 -5.96 0.92 4.54
N HIS A 111 -5.88 0.08 5.57
CA HIS A 111 -5.09 -1.15 5.57
C HIS A 111 -5.68 -2.29 4.74
N LYS A 112 -6.93 -2.14 4.27
CA LYS A 112 -7.65 -3.11 3.43
C LYS A 112 -7.62 -2.76 1.95
N LEU A 113 -7.08 -1.58 1.58
CA LEU A 113 -7.00 -1.16 0.18
C LEU A 113 -6.23 -2.19 -0.63
N LYS A 114 -6.76 -2.54 -1.81
CA LYS A 114 -6.19 -3.52 -2.73
C LYS A 114 -5.20 -2.88 -3.68
#